data_AF-A0A853JBM9-F1
#
_entry.id   AF-A0A853JBM9-F1
#
_cell.length_a   1.000
_cell.length_b   1.000
_cell.length_c   1.000
_cell.angle_alpha   90.00
_cell.angle_beta   90.00
_cell.angle_gamma   90.00
#
_symmetry.space_group_name_H-M   'P 1'
#
loop_
_entity.id
_entity.type
_entity.pdbx_description
1 polymer ?
#
loop_
_entity_poly.entity_id
_entity_poly.type
_entity_poly.pdbx_seq_one_letter_code
_entity_poly.pdbx_strand_id
1 'polypeptide(L)'
;MTDLATTLRKRLGLADPVPVEFERGEIEEADGFARERIGYRGLEDDLIPAFLFTPRGRDTLGGAVVFHQHNGEFHFGKSEVAGVVGDAFQAFGPALARRGLAVLAPDAITFEDRRAAVRGVEPDYYDWLQHYNAMSYRLLDGDVLMRKCLDDAQRALSVLLQAAGIDERRVGVAGHSYGGYTSLYHAAVDARCRFACISGAVCSFETRRREGTGVTLFEAVPGLARQIDTHDLLSAIGPRPTMVVSGTQDKYSRDADQVVAKVAGDFITELRVDRGHALDQERFDAIVEWIVGRVSDQ
;
A
#
# COMPACT_ATOMS: atom_id res chain seq x y z
N MET A 1 24.51 -3.32 -15.52
CA MET A 1 23.77 -2.18 -14.94
C MET A 1 23.03 -2.74 -13.73
N THR A 2 23.26 -2.22 -12.53
CA THR A 2 22.55 -2.66 -11.33
C THR A 2 21.05 -2.39 -11.49
N ASP A 3 20.24 -3.41 -11.26
CA ASP A 3 18.78 -3.29 -11.24
C ASP A 3 18.34 -2.22 -10.21
N LEU A 4 17.31 -1.45 -10.55
CA LEU A 4 16.86 -0.30 -9.76
C LEU A 4 16.41 -0.73 -8.37
N ALA A 5 15.72 -1.86 -8.26
CA ALA A 5 15.25 -2.40 -6.99
C ALA A 5 16.44 -2.62 -6.03
N THR A 6 17.49 -3.28 -6.53
CA THR A 6 18.73 -3.50 -5.77
C THR A 6 19.37 -2.19 -5.32
N THR A 7 19.40 -1.19 -6.21
CA THR A 7 19.97 0.13 -5.91
C THR A 7 19.18 0.87 -4.82
N LEU A 8 17.85 0.85 -4.91
CA LEU A 8 16.97 1.47 -3.91
C LEU A 8 17.04 0.76 -2.56
N ARG A 9 16.99 -0.58 -2.53
CA ARG A 9 17.15 -1.37 -1.30
C ARG A 9 18.45 -1.01 -0.58
N LYS A 10 19.57 -0.98 -1.32
CA LYS A 10 20.88 -0.61 -0.76
C LYS A 10 20.91 0.82 -0.26
N ARG A 11 20.37 1.77 -1.04
CA ARG A 11 20.39 3.20 -0.67
C ARG A 11 19.55 3.49 0.57
N LEU A 12 18.39 2.84 0.68
CA LEU A 12 17.48 3.01 1.81
C LEU A 12 17.90 2.18 3.02
N GLY A 13 18.81 1.22 2.88
CA GLY A 13 19.17 0.30 3.96
C GLY A 13 18.00 -0.59 4.37
N LEU A 14 17.22 -1.06 3.38
CA LEU A 14 16.10 -1.98 3.62
C LEU A 14 16.62 -3.33 4.10
N ALA A 15 15.97 -3.90 5.10
CA ALA A 15 16.30 -5.24 5.56
C ALA A 15 15.83 -6.29 4.55
N ASP A 16 16.47 -7.45 4.54
CA ASP A 16 15.99 -8.56 3.74
C ASP A 16 14.67 -9.12 4.30
N PRO A 17 13.75 -9.58 3.41
CA PRO A 17 12.54 -10.21 3.89
C PRO A 17 12.83 -11.46 4.71
N VAL A 18 12.16 -11.57 5.85
CA VAL A 18 12.27 -12.70 6.77
C VAL A 18 10.88 -13.16 7.19
N PRO A 19 10.71 -14.42 7.60
CA PRO A 19 9.54 -14.83 8.38
C PRO A 19 9.35 -13.91 9.58
N VAL A 20 8.10 -13.54 9.87
CA VAL A 20 7.74 -12.65 10.97
C VAL A 20 6.88 -13.41 11.96
N GLU A 21 7.21 -13.33 13.24
CA GLU A 21 6.31 -13.78 14.30
C GLU A 21 5.17 -12.79 14.46
N PHE A 22 3.96 -13.32 14.64
CA PHE A 22 2.75 -12.52 14.80
C PHE A 22 1.84 -13.17 15.84
N GLU A 23 1.07 -12.32 16.51
CA GLU A 23 0.07 -12.70 17.50
C GLU A 23 -1.31 -12.60 16.87
N ARG A 24 -2.13 -13.62 17.09
CA ARG A 24 -3.54 -13.68 16.69
C ARG A 24 -4.42 -13.18 17.84
N GLY A 25 -5.38 -12.34 17.50
CA GLY A 25 -6.33 -11.74 18.44
C GLY A 25 -7.76 -12.19 18.19
N GLU A 26 -8.69 -11.29 18.47
CA GLU A 26 -10.13 -11.52 18.30
C GLU A 26 -10.49 -11.80 16.83
N ILE A 27 -11.39 -12.77 16.63
CA ILE A 27 -11.97 -13.14 15.34
C ILE A 27 -13.45 -12.75 15.35
N GLU A 28 -13.87 -12.01 14.35
CA GLU A 28 -15.26 -11.70 14.06
C GLU A 28 -15.67 -12.38 12.75
N GLU A 29 -16.70 -13.23 12.81
CA GLU A 29 -17.28 -13.86 11.63
C GLU A 29 -18.24 -12.87 10.95
N ALA A 30 -18.10 -12.74 9.64
CA ALA A 30 -18.92 -11.88 8.79
C ALA A 30 -19.42 -12.65 7.56
N ASP A 31 -20.30 -12.03 6.78
CA ASP A 31 -20.84 -12.66 5.57
C ASP A 31 -19.74 -12.88 4.52
N GLY A 32 -19.35 -14.15 4.34
CA GLY A 32 -18.38 -14.64 3.36
C GLY A 32 -16.91 -14.58 3.79
N PHE A 33 -16.59 -14.11 4.99
CA PHE A 33 -15.21 -14.04 5.51
C PHE A 33 -15.17 -13.93 7.04
N ALA A 34 -14.00 -14.21 7.63
CA ALA A 34 -13.70 -13.85 9.01
C ALA A 34 -12.69 -12.71 9.03
N ARG A 35 -12.86 -11.76 9.95
CA ARG A 35 -11.89 -10.70 10.25
C ARG A 35 -11.22 -10.98 11.58
N GLU A 36 -9.91 -11.09 11.57
CA GLU A 36 -9.08 -11.37 12.73
C GLU A 36 -8.14 -10.20 13.02
N ARG A 37 -8.02 -9.81 14.30
CA ARG A 37 -6.95 -8.87 14.71
C ARG A 37 -5.62 -9.62 14.71
N ILE A 38 -4.61 -9.05 14.06
CA ILE A 38 -3.24 -9.54 14.11
C ILE A 38 -2.31 -8.42 14.57
N GLY A 39 -1.31 -8.77 15.38
CA GLY A 39 -0.23 -7.86 15.77
C GLY A 39 1.12 -8.48 15.46
N TYR A 40 2.06 -7.69 14.94
CA TYR A 40 3.44 -8.13 14.71
C TYR A 40 4.43 -6.99 14.93
N ARG A 41 5.69 -7.32 15.22
CA ARG A 41 6.72 -6.31 15.47
C ARG A 41 7.28 -5.77 14.17
N GLY A 42 7.47 -4.44 14.06
CA GLY A 42 8.31 -3.80 13.07
C GLY A 42 9.80 -3.96 13.39
N LEU A 43 10.68 -3.42 12.53
CA LEU A 43 12.13 -3.48 12.76
C LEU A 43 12.63 -2.53 13.85
N GLU A 44 11.80 -1.58 14.27
CA GLU A 44 12.08 -0.65 15.38
C GLU A 44 11.47 -1.16 16.69
N ASP A 45 11.12 -2.46 16.75
CA ASP A 45 10.46 -3.13 17.88
C ASP A 45 9.09 -2.54 18.27
N ASP A 46 8.50 -1.74 17.38
CA ASP A 46 7.16 -1.21 17.52
C ASP A 46 6.10 -2.24 17.10
N LEU A 47 4.91 -2.17 17.71
CA LEU A 47 3.79 -3.02 17.33
C LEU A 47 3.13 -2.46 16.05
N ILE A 48 2.87 -3.33 15.09
CA ILE A 48 2.08 -3.06 13.89
C ILE A 48 0.76 -3.83 14.00
N PRO A 49 -0.34 -3.15 14.38
CA PRO A 49 -1.67 -3.72 14.36
C PRO A 49 -2.17 -3.88 12.92
N ALA A 50 -2.89 -4.97 12.66
CA ALA A 50 -3.49 -5.25 11.38
C ALA A 50 -4.82 -6.00 11.54
N PHE A 51 -5.63 -5.97 10.49
CA PHE A 51 -6.71 -6.92 10.29
C PHE A 51 -6.31 -7.94 9.22
N LEU A 52 -6.55 -9.23 9.50
CA LEU A 52 -6.52 -10.30 8.52
C LEU A 52 -7.95 -10.69 8.16
N PHE A 53 -8.28 -10.61 6.87
CA PHE A 53 -9.53 -11.09 6.32
C PHE A 53 -9.28 -12.44 5.67
N THR A 54 -9.98 -13.48 6.11
CA THR A 54 -9.87 -14.84 5.56
C THR A 54 -11.20 -15.27 4.97
N PRO A 55 -11.26 -15.74 3.70
CA PRO A 55 -12.48 -16.23 3.09
C PRO A 55 -13.17 -17.33 3.92
N ARG A 56 -14.51 -17.33 3.92
CA ARG A 56 -15.35 -18.37 4.54
C ARG A 56 -16.26 -19.00 3.49
N GLY A 57 -16.55 -20.29 3.65
CA GLY A 57 -17.38 -21.06 2.72
C GLY A 57 -16.74 -21.32 1.35
N ARG A 58 -15.44 -21.03 1.20
CA ARG A 58 -14.65 -21.30 -0.02
C ARG A 58 -13.15 -21.34 0.30
N ASP A 59 -12.37 -21.90 -0.62
CA ASP A 59 -10.92 -21.92 -0.53
C ASP A 59 -10.30 -20.53 -0.69
N THR A 60 -9.16 -20.32 -0.05
CA THR A 60 -8.35 -19.11 -0.23
C THR A 60 -7.48 -19.27 -1.48
N LEU A 61 -7.75 -18.47 -2.51
CA LEU A 61 -7.13 -18.58 -3.84
C LEU A 61 -5.77 -17.86 -3.94
N GLY A 62 -5.53 -16.90 -3.05
CA GLY A 62 -4.36 -16.04 -3.01
C GLY A 62 -4.56 -14.93 -2.00
N GLY A 63 -3.80 -13.84 -2.11
CA GLY A 63 -3.99 -12.72 -1.18
C GLY A 63 -3.35 -11.40 -1.59
N ALA A 64 -3.70 -10.35 -0.87
CA ALA A 64 -3.11 -9.03 -1.05
C ALA A 64 -2.88 -8.33 0.29
N VAL A 65 -1.75 -7.63 0.42
CA VAL A 65 -1.64 -6.59 1.46
C VAL A 65 -2.27 -5.33 0.91
N VAL A 66 -3.23 -4.77 1.66
CA VAL A 66 -3.92 -3.54 1.28
C VAL A 66 -3.51 -2.41 2.21
N PHE A 67 -2.90 -1.38 1.66
CA PHE A 67 -2.47 -0.18 2.38
C PHE A 67 -3.56 0.89 2.31
N HIS A 68 -3.92 1.43 3.47
CA HIS A 68 -4.96 2.46 3.60
C HIS A 68 -4.52 3.81 3.01
N GLN A 69 -5.49 4.65 2.65
CA GLN A 69 -5.22 6.03 2.26
C GLN A 69 -4.99 6.91 3.50
N HIS A 70 -4.82 8.21 3.30
CA HIS A 70 -4.69 9.14 4.42
C HIS A 70 -5.76 10.23 4.42
N ASN A 71 -5.95 10.96 3.32
CA ASN A 71 -6.97 12.03 3.18
C ASN A 71 -7.03 13.09 4.32
N GLY A 72 -5.95 13.26 5.11
CA GLY A 72 -5.95 14.12 6.31
C GLY A 72 -6.48 13.44 7.58
N GLU A 73 -6.94 12.20 7.47
CA GLU A 73 -7.61 11.41 8.51
C GLU A 73 -6.64 10.39 9.11
N PHE A 74 -5.64 10.86 9.86
CA PHE A 74 -4.63 10.00 10.49
C PHE A 74 -5.21 8.97 11.48
N HIS A 75 -6.41 9.20 11.98
CA HIS A 75 -7.12 8.28 12.87
C HIS A 75 -7.68 7.06 12.13
N PHE A 76 -7.65 7.04 10.80
CA PHE A 76 -8.02 5.89 9.99
C PHE A 76 -6.79 5.14 9.48
N GLY A 77 -6.83 3.82 9.60
CA GLY A 77 -5.81 2.91 9.11
C GLY A 77 -6.45 1.63 8.59
N LYS A 78 -6.11 0.50 9.21
CA LYS A 78 -6.71 -0.82 8.91
C LYS A 78 -8.24 -0.81 8.99
N SER A 79 -8.84 0.02 9.85
CA SER A 79 -10.30 0.09 10.02
C SER A 79 -11.03 0.68 8.81
N GLU A 80 -10.37 1.53 8.01
CA GLU A 80 -10.93 2.03 6.75
C GLU A 80 -10.93 0.94 5.68
N VAL A 81 -9.82 0.18 5.57
CA VAL A 81 -9.74 -0.99 4.68
C VAL A 81 -10.77 -2.08 5.07
N ALA A 82 -11.10 -2.14 6.36
CA ALA A 82 -12.14 -2.99 6.90
C ALA A 82 -13.57 -2.54 6.60
N GLY A 83 -13.77 -1.32 6.08
CA GLY A 83 -15.09 -0.74 5.86
C GLY A 83 -15.84 -0.39 7.15
N VAL A 84 -15.13 -0.18 8.26
CA VAL A 84 -15.73 0.21 9.55
C VAL A 84 -15.91 1.72 9.66
N VAL A 85 -14.98 2.46 9.04
CA VAL A 85 -14.89 3.92 9.07
C VAL A 85 -14.40 4.43 7.71
N GLY A 86 -14.39 5.75 7.51
CA GLY A 86 -13.86 6.37 6.30
C GLY A 86 -14.74 6.15 5.06
N ASP A 87 -14.12 6.22 3.89
CA ASP A 87 -14.81 6.09 2.61
C ASP A 87 -15.17 4.61 2.33
N ALA A 88 -16.43 4.35 1.98
CA ALA A 88 -16.91 3.01 1.64
C ALA A 88 -16.15 2.38 0.46
N PHE A 89 -15.61 3.19 -0.45
CA PHE A 89 -14.78 2.74 -1.57
C PHE A 89 -13.33 2.44 -1.19
N GLN A 90 -13.00 2.41 0.11
CA GLN A 90 -11.75 1.86 0.62
C GLN A 90 -11.93 0.49 1.27
N ALA A 91 -13.17 -0.03 1.38
CA ALA A 91 -13.50 -1.30 2.03
C ALA A 91 -13.05 -2.55 1.22
N PHE A 92 -11.81 -2.56 0.76
CA PHE A 92 -11.21 -3.61 -0.05
C PHE A 92 -11.06 -4.92 0.72
N GLY A 93 -10.87 -4.89 2.04
CA GLY A 93 -10.74 -6.10 2.87
C GLY A 93 -11.94 -7.05 2.71
N PRO A 94 -13.15 -6.61 3.09
CA PRO A 94 -14.37 -7.39 2.89
C PRO A 94 -14.65 -7.75 1.42
N ALA A 95 -14.43 -6.81 0.49
CA ALA A 95 -14.74 -7.02 -0.92
C ALA A 95 -13.89 -8.12 -1.57
N LEU A 96 -12.58 -8.12 -1.31
CA LEU A 96 -11.66 -9.14 -1.82
C LEU A 96 -11.84 -10.48 -1.07
N ALA A 97 -12.07 -10.45 0.24
CA ALA A 97 -12.23 -11.67 1.04
C ALA A 97 -13.44 -12.51 0.63
N ARG A 98 -14.58 -11.88 0.38
CA ARG A 98 -15.77 -12.56 -0.17
C ARG A 98 -15.50 -13.23 -1.53
N ARG A 99 -14.52 -12.72 -2.27
CA ARG A 99 -14.10 -13.23 -3.58
C ARG A 99 -12.96 -14.25 -3.51
N GLY A 100 -12.55 -14.67 -2.31
CA GLY A 100 -11.60 -15.77 -2.11
C GLY A 100 -10.15 -15.34 -1.88
N LEU A 101 -9.88 -14.07 -1.59
CA LEU A 101 -8.54 -13.60 -1.25
C LEU A 101 -8.36 -13.43 0.26
N ALA A 102 -7.22 -13.85 0.79
CA ALA A 102 -6.78 -13.38 2.09
C ALA A 102 -6.29 -11.93 1.98
N VAL A 103 -6.73 -11.05 2.87
CA VAL A 103 -6.29 -9.65 2.89
C VAL A 103 -5.66 -9.33 4.22
N LEU A 104 -4.44 -8.76 4.20
CA LEU A 104 -3.86 -8.14 5.39
C LEU A 104 -3.92 -6.62 5.23
N ALA A 105 -4.54 -5.94 6.20
CA ALA A 105 -4.61 -4.48 6.24
C ALA A 105 -3.86 -3.98 7.49
N PRO A 106 -2.60 -3.51 7.36
CA PRO A 106 -1.84 -2.98 8.49
C PRO A 106 -2.06 -1.48 8.68
N ASP A 107 -1.92 -1.02 9.92
CA ASP A 107 -1.77 0.41 10.21
C ASP A 107 -0.39 0.90 9.78
N ALA A 108 -0.33 2.00 9.02
CA ALA A 108 0.91 2.71 8.78
C ALA A 108 1.41 3.39 10.07
N ILE A 109 2.72 3.68 10.13
CA ILE A 109 3.29 4.37 11.30
C ILE A 109 2.62 5.73 11.49
N THR A 110 2.25 6.04 12.74
CA THR A 110 1.50 7.24 13.14
C THR A 110 0.03 7.29 12.66
N PHE A 111 -0.57 6.15 12.33
CA PHE A 111 -1.99 6.05 11.98
C PHE A 111 -2.75 5.12 12.93
N GLU A 112 -4.04 5.42 13.12
CA GLU A 112 -4.98 4.64 13.93
C GLU A 112 -4.38 4.17 15.27
N ASP A 113 -4.09 2.87 15.45
CA ASP A 113 -3.55 2.31 16.71
C ASP A 113 -2.04 2.52 16.89
N ARG A 114 -1.36 3.06 15.88
CA ARG A 114 0.07 3.44 15.89
C ARG A 114 0.28 4.93 16.14
N ARG A 115 -0.77 5.66 16.51
CA ARG A 115 -0.70 7.01 17.06
C ARG A 115 -0.30 6.98 18.54
N ALA A 116 0.33 8.05 19.01
CA ALA A 116 0.92 8.09 20.35
C ALA A 116 -0.12 8.34 21.46
N ALA A 117 -0.94 9.38 21.31
CA ALA A 117 -1.82 9.88 22.37
C ALA A 117 -3.20 9.19 22.40
N VAL A 118 -3.69 8.77 21.23
CA VAL A 118 -5.02 8.21 21.03
C VAL A 118 -4.88 6.91 20.24
N ARG A 119 -5.73 5.92 20.55
CA ARG A 119 -5.84 4.66 19.80
C ARG A 119 -7.23 4.54 19.21
N GLY A 120 -7.38 3.67 18.22
CA GLY A 120 -8.63 3.51 17.48
C GLY A 120 -8.89 4.66 16.52
N VAL A 121 -10.17 4.91 16.26
CA VAL A 121 -10.68 5.70 15.12
C VAL A 121 -11.12 7.11 15.49
N GLU A 122 -10.86 7.57 16.71
CA GLU A 122 -11.21 8.94 17.11
C GLU A 122 -10.12 9.93 16.67
N PRO A 123 -10.48 11.06 16.05
CA PRO A 123 -9.51 12.05 15.59
C PRO A 123 -8.80 12.74 16.77
N ASP A 124 -7.51 13.05 16.60
CA ASP A 124 -6.78 13.94 17.50
C ASP A 124 -6.16 15.12 16.75
N TYR A 125 -6.17 16.29 17.37
CA TYR A 125 -5.71 17.53 16.74
C TYR A 125 -4.23 17.49 16.33
N TYR A 126 -3.39 16.75 17.07
CA TYR A 126 -1.95 16.69 16.84
C TYR A 126 -1.51 15.52 15.96
N ASP A 127 -2.44 14.77 15.36
CA ASP A 127 -2.08 13.61 14.54
C ASP A 127 -1.18 13.96 13.35
N TRP A 128 -1.47 15.08 12.68
CA TRP A 128 -0.65 15.52 11.55
C TRP A 128 0.80 15.80 11.94
N LEU A 129 1.01 16.33 13.14
CA LEU A 129 2.33 16.64 13.66
C LEU A 129 3.11 15.36 13.96
N GLN A 130 2.44 14.28 14.35
CA GLN A 130 3.09 12.98 14.58
C GLN A 130 3.72 12.45 13.29
N HIS A 131 3.01 12.48 12.16
CA HIS A 131 3.55 11.99 10.89
C HIS A 131 4.68 12.90 10.37
N TYR A 132 4.54 14.22 10.55
CA TYR A 132 5.62 15.17 10.28
C TYR A 132 6.87 14.92 11.14
N ASN A 133 6.69 14.66 12.43
CA ASN A 133 7.79 14.35 13.36
C ASN A 133 8.45 13.01 13.01
N ALA A 134 7.67 12.00 12.63
CA ALA A 134 8.21 10.70 12.21
C ALA A 134 9.14 10.83 10.99
N MET A 135 8.82 11.72 10.05
CA MET A 135 9.71 12.07 8.94
C MET A 135 10.90 12.91 9.42
N SER A 136 10.65 13.99 10.15
CA SER A 136 11.67 14.99 10.50
C SER A 136 12.74 14.44 11.43
N TYR A 137 12.38 13.66 12.46
CA TYR A 137 13.33 13.07 13.39
C TYR A 137 14.23 12.04 12.70
N ARG A 138 13.67 11.23 11.79
CA ARG A 138 14.48 10.30 10.98
C ARG A 138 15.53 11.03 10.15
N LEU A 139 15.16 12.13 9.51
CA LEU A 139 16.13 12.93 8.75
C LEU A 139 17.27 13.47 9.62
N LEU A 140 17.00 13.83 10.88
CA LEU A 140 18.03 14.26 11.83
C LEU A 140 18.98 13.11 12.22
N ASP A 141 18.45 11.90 12.30
CA ASP A 141 19.20 10.69 12.64
C ASP A 141 19.88 10.03 11.42
N GLY A 142 19.76 10.64 10.23
CA GLY A 142 20.31 10.10 8.99
C GLY A 142 19.53 8.91 8.40
N ASP A 143 18.32 8.68 8.88
CA ASP A 143 17.35 7.72 8.34
C ASP A 143 16.24 8.45 7.55
N VAL A 144 15.32 7.71 6.94
CA VAL A 144 14.20 8.25 6.18
C VAL A 144 12.91 7.49 6.48
N LEU A 145 11.78 8.20 6.52
CA LEU A 145 10.46 7.59 6.72
C LEU A 145 10.15 6.50 5.68
N MET A 146 10.67 6.67 4.45
CA MET A 146 10.57 5.66 3.39
C MET A 146 11.07 4.29 3.82
N ARG A 147 12.22 4.22 4.51
CA ARG A 147 12.82 2.95 4.95
C ARG A 147 11.87 2.23 5.90
N LYS A 148 11.44 2.92 6.96
CA LYS A 148 10.51 2.40 7.96
C LYS A 148 9.22 1.87 7.32
N CYS A 149 8.56 2.67 6.49
CA CYS A 149 7.30 2.26 5.88
C CYS A 149 7.46 1.08 4.90
N LEU A 150 8.58 0.99 4.16
CA LEU A 150 8.84 -0.13 3.26
C LEU A 150 9.25 -1.41 4.00
N ASP A 151 10.01 -1.29 5.10
CA ASP A 151 10.29 -2.43 5.97
C ASP A 151 9.02 -2.95 6.64
N ASP A 152 8.12 -2.07 7.08
CA ASP A 152 6.80 -2.45 7.61
C ASP A 152 5.95 -3.15 6.55
N ALA A 153 5.90 -2.62 5.33
CA ALA A 153 5.19 -3.22 4.20
C ALA A 153 5.72 -4.63 3.84
N GLN A 154 7.05 -4.78 3.81
CA GLN A 154 7.72 -6.07 3.57
C GLN A 154 7.39 -7.12 4.65
N ARG A 155 7.27 -6.67 5.91
CA ARG A 155 6.87 -7.54 7.03
C ARG A 155 5.39 -7.90 6.95
N ALA A 156 4.52 -6.97 6.58
CA ALA A 156 3.11 -7.23 6.32
C ALA A 156 2.92 -8.34 5.27
N LEU A 157 3.68 -8.31 4.18
CA LEU A 157 3.63 -9.36 3.16
C LEU A 157 4.07 -10.73 3.70
N SER A 158 5.10 -10.75 4.56
CA SER A 158 5.57 -11.98 5.21
C SER A 158 4.50 -12.56 6.14
N VAL A 159 3.88 -11.71 6.96
CA VAL A 159 2.77 -12.08 7.86
C VAL A 159 1.59 -12.61 7.07
N LEU A 160 1.19 -11.97 5.95
CA LEU A 160 0.09 -12.46 5.12
C LEU A 160 0.36 -13.88 4.60
N LEU A 161 1.54 -14.12 4.04
CA LEU A 161 1.93 -15.44 3.54
C LEU A 161 1.88 -16.51 4.64
N GLN A 162 2.39 -16.20 5.82
CA GLN A 162 2.42 -17.13 6.96
C GLN A 162 1.03 -17.35 7.57
N ALA A 163 0.26 -16.29 7.78
CA ALA A 163 -1.01 -16.32 8.50
C ALA A 163 -2.15 -16.92 7.67
N ALA A 164 -2.13 -16.72 6.35
CA ALA A 164 -3.13 -17.25 5.44
C ALA A 164 -2.72 -18.59 4.81
N GLY A 165 -1.44 -18.98 4.88
CA GLY A 165 -0.95 -20.24 4.29
C GLY A 165 -1.14 -20.32 2.77
N ILE A 166 -1.03 -19.18 2.09
CA ILE A 166 -1.30 -19.05 0.64
C ILE A 166 -0.03 -19.26 -0.19
N ASP A 167 -0.20 -19.62 -1.47
CA ASP A 167 0.88 -19.70 -2.45
C ASP A 167 1.52 -18.32 -2.67
N GLU A 168 2.84 -18.24 -2.48
CA GLU A 168 3.65 -17.03 -2.71
C GLU A 168 3.67 -16.56 -4.18
N ARG A 169 3.16 -17.39 -5.10
CA ARG A 169 2.95 -17.03 -6.51
C ARG A 169 1.64 -16.28 -6.76
N ARG A 170 0.75 -16.21 -5.75
CA ARG A 170 -0.60 -15.63 -5.85
C ARG A 170 -0.82 -14.50 -4.83
N VAL A 171 0.25 -13.77 -4.51
CA VAL A 171 0.22 -12.67 -3.55
C VAL A 171 0.57 -11.34 -4.22
N GLY A 172 -0.09 -10.25 -3.83
CA GLY A 172 0.22 -8.92 -4.33
C GLY A 172 0.00 -7.82 -3.31
N VAL A 173 0.03 -6.58 -3.79
CA VAL A 173 -0.19 -5.38 -2.97
C VAL A 173 -1.17 -4.44 -3.67
N ALA A 174 -1.95 -3.70 -2.88
CA ALA A 174 -2.87 -2.71 -3.40
C ALA A 174 -3.02 -1.52 -2.46
N GLY A 175 -3.38 -0.36 -3.00
CA GLY A 175 -3.75 0.79 -2.18
C GLY A 175 -4.11 2.02 -3.01
N HIS A 176 -4.73 2.97 -2.35
CA HIS A 176 -5.13 4.26 -2.91
C HIS A 176 -4.41 5.42 -2.22
N SER A 177 -4.06 6.46 -2.97
CA SER A 177 -3.40 7.66 -2.46
C SER A 177 -2.11 7.32 -1.69
N TYR A 178 -2.02 7.60 -0.40
CA TYR A 178 -0.91 7.17 0.47
C TYR A 178 -0.62 5.65 0.38
N GLY A 179 -1.66 4.82 0.35
CA GLY A 179 -1.53 3.38 0.13
C GLY A 179 -1.10 3.01 -1.29
N GLY A 180 -1.45 3.85 -2.27
CA GLY A 180 -0.99 3.72 -3.66
C GLY A 180 0.52 3.98 -3.78
N TYR A 181 1.03 5.03 -3.11
CA TYR A 181 2.46 5.28 -2.99
C TYR A 181 3.19 4.12 -2.32
N THR A 182 2.65 3.63 -1.19
CA THR A 182 3.21 2.47 -0.50
C THR A 182 3.28 1.25 -1.41
N SER A 183 2.21 0.97 -2.16
CA SER A 183 2.15 -0.13 -3.13
C SER A 183 3.15 0.01 -4.27
N LEU A 184 3.28 1.21 -4.85
CA LEU A 184 4.24 1.50 -5.93
C LEU A 184 5.68 1.23 -5.49
N TYR A 185 6.11 1.86 -4.41
CA TYR A 185 7.50 1.72 -3.94
C TYR A 185 7.75 0.31 -3.41
N HIS A 186 6.81 -0.29 -2.68
CA HIS A 186 6.98 -1.64 -2.15
C HIS A 186 7.11 -2.69 -3.25
N ALA A 187 6.20 -2.68 -4.24
CA ALA A 187 6.27 -3.62 -5.36
C ALA A 187 7.57 -3.45 -6.16
N ALA A 188 8.09 -2.23 -6.29
CA ALA A 188 9.35 -1.97 -6.97
C ALA A 188 10.58 -2.55 -6.24
N VAL A 189 10.54 -2.71 -4.91
CA VAL A 189 11.69 -3.19 -4.10
C VAL A 189 11.51 -4.58 -3.50
N ASP A 190 10.36 -5.22 -3.69
CA ASP A 190 10.07 -6.57 -3.23
C ASP A 190 9.48 -7.42 -4.37
N ALA A 191 10.28 -8.38 -4.86
CA ALA A 191 9.91 -9.27 -5.96
C ALA A 191 8.83 -10.31 -5.57
N ARG A 192 8.54 -10.46 -4.26
CA ARG A 192 7.48 -11.36 -3.78
C ARG A 192 6.09 -10.82 -4.10
N CYS A 193 5.91 -9.51 -4.26
CA CYS A 193 4.68 -8.95 -4.79
C CYS A 193 4.51 -9.41 -6.24
N ARG A 194 3.59 -10.34 -6.52
CA ARG A 194 3.37 -10.90 -7.87
C ARG A 194 2.46 -10.04 -8.75
N PHE A 195 1.69 -9.16 -8.13
CA PHE A 195 0.94 -8.10 -8.79
C PHE A 195 0.87 -6.86 -7.89
N ALA A 196 0.61 -5.69 -8.49
CA ALA A 196 0.44 -4.44 -7.77
C ALA A 196 -0.74 -3.63 -8.32
N CYS A 197 -1.62 -3.13 -7.44
CA CYS A 197 -2.62 -2.13 -7.80
C CYS A 197 -2.24 -0.77 -7.19
N ILE A 198 -2.03 0.23 -8.04
CA ILE A 198 -1.51 1.54 -7.68
C ILE A 198 -2.56 2.58 -8.09
N SER A 199 -3.35 3.03 -7.11
CA SER A 199 -4.44 3.97 -7.34
C SER A 199 -4.11 5.36 -6.79
N GLY A 200 -4.33 6.42 -7.58
CA GLY A 200 -4.19 7.82 -7.13
C GLY A 200 -2.78 8.23 -6.72
N ALA A 201 -1.74 7.57 -7.25
CA ALA A 201 -0.34 7.77 -6.83
C ALA A 201 0.69 7.83 -7.97
N VAL A 202 0.27 7.71 -9.23
CA VAL A 202 1.17 7.74 -10.39
C VAL A 202 1.24 9.16 -10.97
N CYS A 203 2.25 9.92 -10.58
CA CYS A 203 2.51 11.26 -11.12
C CYS A 203 4.01 11.57 -11.10
N SER A 204 4.55 12.24 -12.12
CA SER A 204 5.99 12.54 -12.16
C SER A 204 6.40 13.62 -11.15
N PHE A 205 7.66 13.57 -10.69
CA PHE A 205 8.19 14.65 -9.84
C PHE A 205 8.21 16.00 -10.57
N GLU A 206 8.43 16.01 -11.88
CA GLU A 206 8.38 17.22 -12.71
C GLU A 206 6.99 17.87 -12.65
N THR A 207 5.94 17.10 -12.92
CA THR A 207 4.56 17.60 -12.86
C THR A 207 4.21 18.09 -11.46
N ARG A 208 4.54 17.33 -10.40
CA ARG A 208 4.26 17.77 -9.02
C ARG A 208 4.92 19.11 -8.67
N ARG A 209 6.16 19.34 -9.13
CA ARG A 209 6.87 20.62 -8.93
C ARG A 209 6.22 21.75 -9.71
N ARG A 210 5.93 21.52 -10.99
CA ARG A 210 5.31 22.52 -11.87
C ARG A 210 3.95 22.97 -11.32
N GLU A 211 3.15 22.02 -10.83
CA GLU A 211 1.79 22.27 -10.33
C GLU A 211 1.75 22.61 -8.83
N GLY A 212 2.87 22.56 -8.11
CA GLY A 212 2.94 22.87 -6.68
C GLY A 212 2.12 21.94 -5.78
N THR A 213 1.98 20.65 -6.12
CA THR A 213 1.08 19.72 -5.42
C THR A 213 1.70 19.05 -4.19
N GLY A 214 3.00 19.24 -3.98
CA GLY A 214 3.76 18.62 -2.89
C GLY A 214 4.19 17.18 -3.17
N VAL A 215 4.80 16.56 -2.17
CA VAL A 215 5.19 15.14 -2.14
C VAL A 215 4.70 14.53 -0.84
N THR A 216 4.53 13.21 -0.80
CA THR A 216 4.21 12.55 0.46
C THR A 216 5.38 12.70 1.44
N LEU A 217 5.12 12.77 2.74
CA LEU A 217 6.20 12.85 3.74
C LEU A 217 7.08 11.61 3.70
N PHE A 218 6.52 10.46 3.30
CA PHE A 218 7.23 9.24 2.99
C PHE A 218 8.30 9.42 1.90
N GLU A 219 8.06 10.26 0.87
CA GLU A 219 9.01 10.53 -0.23
C GLU A 219 10.07 11.59 0.11
N ALA A 220 10.12 12.10 1.34
CA ALA A 220 11.12 13.06 1.80
C ALA A 220 12.51 12.40 1.99
N VAL A 221 13.10 11.95 0.88
CA VAL A 221 14.40 11.26 0.83
C VAL A 221 15.41 12.17 0.11
N PRO A 222 16.48 12.63 0.78
CA PRO A 222 17.45 13.55 0.18
C PRO A 222 18.02 13.03 -1.15
N GLY A 223 17.80 13.79 -2.23
CA GLY A 223 18.29 13.47 -3.57
C GLY A 223 17.50 12.41 -4.34
N LEU A 224 16.34 11.95 -3.85
CA LEU A 224 15.52 10.91 -4.51
C LEU A 224 15.21 11.25 -5.96
N ALA A 225 14.61 12.42 -6.17
CA ALA A 225 14.19 12.89 -7.49
C ALA A 225 15.34 13.33 -8.41
N ARG A 226 16.61 13.10 -8.02
CA ARG A 226 17.78 13.18 -8.92
C ARG A 226 18.17 11.81 -9.48
N GLN A 227 17.65 10.73 -8.90
CA GLN A 227 18.03 9.36 -9.21
C GLN A 227 16.91 8.59 -9.89
N ILE A 228 15.65 8.89 -9.55
CA ILE A 228 14.47 8.21 -10.07
C ILE A 228 13.32 9.19 -10.30
N ASP A 229 12.40 8.79 -11.16
CA ASP A 229 11.04 9.29 -11.26
C ASP A 229 10.03 8.12 -11.26
N THR A 230 8.74 8.40 -11.26
CA THR A 230 7.66 7.42 -11.07
C THR A 230 7.67 6.31 -12.13
N HIS A 231 8.04 6.62 -13.38
CA HIS A 231 8.16 5.61 -14.45
C HIS A 231 9.31 4.62 -14.22
N ASP A 232 10.38 5.01 -13.54
CA ASP A 232 11.49 4.11 -13.19
C ASP A 232 11.02 3.05 -12.19
N LEU A 233 10.20 3.47 -11.21
CA LEU A 233 9.59 2.56 -10.23
C LEU A 233 8.64 1.56 -10.90
N LEU A 234 7.76 2.03 -11.81
CA LEU A 234 6.89 1.15 -12.59
C LEU A 234 7.71 0.15 -13.44
N SER A 235 8.80 0.62 -14.05
CA SER A 235 9.70 -0.23 -14.83
C SER A 235 10.35 -1.33 -13.97
N ALA A 236 10.69 -1.03 -12.71
CA ALA A 236 11.23 -2.01 -11.77
C ALA A 236 10.19 -3.04 -11.27
N ILE A 237 8.89 -2.76 -11.41
CA ILE A 237 7.85 -3.76 -11.15
C ILE A 237 7.75 -4.78 -12.30
N GLY A 238 7.98 -4.31 -13.54
CA GLY A 238 7.93 -5.14 -14.73
C GLY A 238 8.78 -6.42 -14.64
N PRO A 239 8.31 -7.55 -15.20
CA PRO A 239 7.10 -7.73 -16.00
C PRO A 239 5.86 -8.12 -15.18
N ARG A 240 5.82 -7.84 -13.88
CA ARG A 240 4.72 -8.29 -13.00
C ARG A 240 3.45 -7.48 -13.26
N PRO A 241 2.26 -8.13 -13.39
CA PRO A 241 1.00 -7.43 -13.64
C PRO A 241 0.77 -6.26 -12.70
N THR A 242 0.52 -5.09 -13.26
CA THR A 242 0.34 -3.83 -12.52
C THR A 242 -0.92 -3.12 -13.00
N MET A 243 -1.80 -2.71 -12.10
CA MET A 243 -2.92 -1.83 -12.41
C MET A 243 -2.57 -0.41 -11.98
N VAL A 244 -2.75 0.55 -12.89
CA VAL A 244 -2.65 1.99 -12.59
C VAL A 244 -4.03 2.60 -12.70
N VAL A 245 -4.55 3.13 -11.59
CA VAL A 245 -5.85 3.81 -11.55
C VAL A 245 -5.63 5.29 -11.31
N SER A 246 -6.14 6.14 -12.21
CA SER A 246 -5.92 7.59 -12.18
C SER A 246 -7.16 8.39 -12.57
N GLY A 247 -7.31 9.55 -11.95
CA GLY A 247 -8.27 10.57 -12.36
C GLY A 247 -7.59 11.66 -13.19
N THR A 248 -8.23 12.15 -14.26
CA THR A 248 -7.71 13.30 -15.05
C THR A 248 -7.70 14.60 -14.24
N GLN A 249 -8.58 14.70 -13.24
CA GLN A 249 -8.70 15.87 -12.35
C GLN A 249 -7.92 15.68 -11.04
N ASP A 250 -7.37 14.49 -10.81
CA ASP A 250 -6.54 14.21 -9.65
C ASP A 250 -5.13 14.80 -9.82
N LYS A 251 -4.79 15.75 -8.94
CA LYS A 251 -3.49 16.41 -8.93
C LYS A 251 -2.33 15.47 -8.58
N TYR A 252 -2.61 14.34 -7.92
CA TYR A 252 -1.62 13.32 -7.52
C TYR A 252 -1.45 12.21 -8.56
N SER A 253 -2.27 12.20 -9.62
CA SER A 253 -2.13 11.29 -10.77
C SER A 253 -2.28 12.00 -12.12
N ARG A 254 -1.98 13.30 -12.15
CA ARG A 254 -2.33 14.20 -13.25
C ARG A 254 -1.77 13.76 -14.59
N ASP A 255 -0.52 13.32 -14.62
CA ASP A 255 0.21 12.88 -15.82
C ASP A 255 0.43 11.35 -15.84
N ALA A 256 -0.44 10.58 -15.18
CA ALA A 256 -0.29 9.12 -15.09
C ALA A 256 -0.15 8.43 -16.46
N ASP A 257 -0.93 8.85 -17.45
CA ASP A 257 -0.85 8.39 -18.84
C ASP A 257 0.53 8.64 -19.46
N GLN A 258 1.10 9.83 -19.24
CA GLN A 258 2.43 10.18 -19.74
C GLN A 258 3.54 9.43 -18.98
N VAL A 259 3.34 9.14 -17.70
CA VAL A 259 4.26 8.34 -16.89
C VAL A 259 4.24 6.89 -17.35
N VAL A 260 3.06 6.29 -17.56
CA VAL A 260 2.93 4.90 -18.03
C VAL A 260 3.48 4.75 -19.46
N ALA A 261 3.23 5.72 -20.34
CA ALA A 261 3.76 5.70 -21.72
C ALA A 261 5.30 5.67 -21.82
N LYS A 262 6.02 6.00 -20.74
CA LYS A 262 7.50 5.88 -20.67
C LYS A 262 7.98 4.47 -20.31
N VAL A 263 7.09 3.58 -19.86
CA VAL A 263 7.42 2.23 -19.42
C VAL A 263 7.32 1.26 -20.59
N ALA A 264 8.32 0.41 -20.77
CA ALA A 264 8.33 -0.61 -21.82
C ALA A 264 7.66 -1.91 -21.36
N GLY A 265 6.86 -2.53 -22.23
CA GLY A 265 6.22 -3.83 -22.00
C GLY A 265 4.70 -3.75 -21.83
N ASP A 266 4.05 -4.91 -21.89
CA ASP A 266 2.58 -5.04 -21.82
C ASP A 266 2.16 -5.73 -20.51
N PHE A 267 2.51 -5.10 -19.39
CA PHE A 267 2.18 -5.60 -18.04
C PHE A 267 1.37 -4.60 -17.21
N ILE A 268 1.13 -3.40 -17.73
CA ILE A 268 0.37 -2.34 -17.06
C ILE A 268 -1.04 -2.28 -17.64
N THR A 269 -2.05 -2.47 -16.78
CA THR A 269 -3.45 -2.18 -17.08
C THR A 269 -3.77 -0.77 -16.59
N GLU A 270 -4.10 0.15 -17.51
CA GLU A 270 -4.48 1.53 -17.16
C GLU A 270 -6.01 1.68 -17.04
N LEU A 271 -6.46 2.26 -15.93
CA LEU A 271 -7.82 2.79 -15.79
C LEU A 271 -7.72 4.29 -15.51
N ARG A 272 -7.98 5.09 -16.54
CA ARG A 272 -7.94 6.56 -16.48
C ARG A 272 -9.34 7.12 -16.74
N VAL A 273 -9.89 7.85 -15.77
CA VAL A 273 -11.28 8.33 -15.79
C VAL A 273 -11.36 9.84 -15.56
N ASP A 274 -12.42 10.48 -16.07
CA ASP A 274 -12.67 11.92 -15.86
C ASP A 274 -13.29 12.19 -14.48
N ARG A 275 -12.47 12.02 -13.44
CA ARG A 275 -12.82 12.15 -12.02
C ARG A 275 -11.68 12.75 -11.21
N GLY A 276 -12.01 13.17 -9.99
CA GLY A 276 -11.06 13.64 -8.98
C GLY A 276 -10.34 12.50 -8.24
N HIS A 277 -9.69 12.86 -7.13
CA HIS A 277 -8.82 11.96 -6.37
C HIS A 277 -9.58 10.80 -5.71
N ALA A 278 -10.62 11.08 -4.92
CA ALA A 278 -11.38 10.07 -4.20
C ALA A 278 -11.95 9.01 -5.14
N LEU A 279 -12.00 7.75 -4.69
CA LEU A 279 -12.56 6.64 -5.44
C LEU A 279 -14.09 6.76 -5.59
N ASP A 280 -14.60 6.05 -6.59
CA ASP A 280 -16.03 5.84 -6.81
C ASP A 280 -16.28 4.36 -7.09
N GLN A 281 -17.56 4.00 -7.21
CA GLN A 281 -18.00 2.63 -7.47
C GLN A 281 -17.30 2.01 -8.68
N GLU A 282 -17.20 2.74 -9.80
CA GLU A 282 -16.57 2.27 -11.04
C GLU A 282 -15.11 1.85 -10.79
N ARG A 283 -14.31 2.72 -10.16
CA ARG A 283 -12.90 2.42 -9.88
C ARG A 283 -12.74 1.36 -8.80
N PHE A 284 -13.60 1.36 -7.78
CA PHE A 284 -13.59 0.34 -6.72
C PHE A 284 -13.84 -1.06 -7.30
N ASP A 285 -14.91 -1.21 -8.09
CA ASP A 285 -15.27 -2.48 -8.71
C ASP A 285 -14.19 -2.95 -9.67
N ALA A 286 -13.67 -2.05 -10.52
CA ALA A 286 -12.60 -2.40 -11.45
C ALA A 286 -11.32 -2.86 -10.73
N ILE A 287 -10.95 -2.23 -9.60
CA ILE A 287 -9.82 -2.66 -8.78
C ILE A 287 -10.07 -4.05 -8.20
N VAL A 288 -11.24 -4.27 -7.60
CA VAL A 288 -11.61 -5.56 -6.99
C VAL A 288 -11.61 -6.66 -8.05
N GLU A 289 -12.25 -6.44 -9.19
CA GLU A 289 -12.30 -7.40 -10.31
C GLU A 289 -10.91 -7.72 -10.85
N TRP A 290 -10.08 -6.70 -11.07
CA TRP A 290 -8.73 -6.90 -11.58
C TRP A 290 -7.88 -7.72 -10.62
N ILE A 291 -7.90 -7.41 -9.32
CA ILE A 291 -7.15 -8.16 -8.29
C ILE A 291 -7.63 -9.61 -8.22
N VAL A 292 -8.95 -9.85 -8.22
CA VAL A 292 -9.52 -11.21 -8.20
C VAL A 292 -9.05 -12.01 -9.43
N GLY A 293 -8.99 -11.38 -10.59
CA GLY A 293 -8.46 -11.96 -11.82
C GLY A 293 -6.94 -12.23 -11.80
N ARG A 294 -6.19 -11.86 -10.76
CA ARG A 294 -4.76 -12.21 -10.62
C ARG A 294 -4.54 -13.54 -9.90
N VAL A 295 -5.52 -13.99 -9.13
CA VAL A 295 -5.43 -15.22 -8.34
C VAL A 295 -6.36 -16.33 -8.83
N SER A 296 -7.32 -15.99 -9.71
CA SER A 296 -8.34 -16.92 -10.21
C SER A 296 -7.91 -17.70 -11.47
N ASP A 297 -6.93 -17.20 -12.23
CA ASP A 297 -6.57 -17.71 -13.57
C ASP A 297 -5.29 -18.57 -13.61
N GLN A 298 -4.96 -19.30 -12.54
CA GLN A 298 -3.86 -20.28 -12.52
C GLN A 298 -4.26 -21.62 -11.91
#